data_AF-A0A923WR73-F1
#
_entry.id   AF-A0A923WR73-F1
#
_cell.length_a   1.000
_cell.length_b   1.000
_cell.length_c   1.000
_cell.angle_alpha   90.00
_cell.angle_beta   90.00
_cell.angle_gamma   90.00
#
_symmetry.space_group_name_H-M   'P 1'
#
loop_
_entity.id
_entity.type
_entity.pdbx_description
1 polymer ?
#
loop_
_entity_poly.entity_id
_entity_poly.type
_entity_poly.pdbx_seq_one_letter_code
_entity_poly.pdbx_strand_id
1 'polypeptide(L)'
;MSCDSVGNLLLAKFSCQGAKDTRVFIPASIVFWLLDHVPVNQDPSLRAPLGVTQITQQDWDAAGIPRALSVNCTQLAQALRMTFELDRKLGLTVLLERANVELMRQMMENYRKDLIDLDA
;
A
#
# COMPACT_ATOMS: atom_id res chain seq x y z
N MET A 1 0.59 -7.63 0.41
CA MET A 1 1.13 -6.87 1.56
C MET A 1 1.51 -7.86 2.66
N SER A 2 2.32 -7.46 3.64
CA SER A 2 2.77 -8.31 4.75
C SER A 2 3.19 -7.41 5.92
N CYS A 3 2.79 -7.76 7.14
CA CYS A 3 3.14 -7.02 8.36
C CYS A 3 4.44 -7.54 8.99
N ASP A 4 5.21 -6.66 9.62
CA ASP A 4 6.34 -7.08 10.47
C ASP A 4 5.84 -7.74 11.76
N SER A 5 6.73 -8.42 12.48
CA SER A 5 6.40 -9.14 13.71
C SER A 5 6.02 -8.22 14.88
N VAL A 6 6.35 -6.94 14.79
CA VAL A 6 6.07 -5.94 15.84
C VAL A 6 4.74 -5.23 15.60
N GLY A 7 4.26 -5.15 14.36
CA GLY A 7 3.05 -4.42 14.00
C GLY A 7 3.29 -2.95 13.64
N ASN A 8 4.54 -2.55 13.39
CA ASN A 8 4.88 -1.16 13.11
C ASN A 8 4.89 -0.83 11.62
N LEU A 9 5.12 -1.84 10.78
CA LEU A 9 5.39 -1.65 9.35
C LEU A 9 4.62 -2.67 8.51
N LEU A 10 4.01 -2.16 7.46
CA LEU A 10 3.46 -2.95 6.38
C LEU A 10 4.39 -2.88 5.17
N LEU A 11 4.94 -4.02 4.75
CA LEU A 11 5.63 -4.13 3.47
C LEU A 11 4.59 -4.18 2.35
N ALA A 12 4.63 -3.20 1.46
CA ALA A 12 3.83 -3.15 0.25
C ALA A 12 4.70 -3.43 -0.98
N LYS A 13 4.17 -4.26 -1.90
CA LYS A 13 4.78 -4.58 -3.19
C LYS A 13 3.79 -4.25 -4.29
N PHE A 14 4.20 -3.37 -5.19
CA PHE A 14 3.42 -2.93 -6.33
C PHE A 14 4.01 -3.54 -7.60
N SER A 15 3.17 -4.23 -8.37
CA SER A 15 3.58 -4.67 -9.70
C SER A 15 3.41 -3.56 -10.71
N CYS A 16 4.46 -3.27 -11.46
CA CYS A 16 4.50 -2.17 -12.40
C CYS A 16 4.39 -2.70 -13.83
N GLN A 17 3.50 -2.13 -14.64
CA GLN A 17 3.41 -2.48 -16.05
C GLN A 17 4.67 -1.99 -16.78
N GLY A 18 5.42 -2.91 -17.39
CA GLY A 18 6.62 -2.59 -18.17
C GLY A 18 7.84 -2.17 -17.34
N ALA A 19 7.80 -2.32 -16.01
CA ALA A 19 8.92 -2.03 -15.12
C ALA A 19 9.05 -3.09 -14.02
N LYS A 20 10.13 -3.01 -13.26
CA LYS A 20 10.34 -3.92 -12.11
C LYS A 20 9.36 -3.57 -10.99
N ASP A 21 8.87 -4.61 -10.30
CA ASP A 21 8.09 -4.45 -9.08
C ASP A 21 8.78 -3.52 -8.09
N THR A 22 8.00 -2.63 -7.48
CA THR A 22 8.47 -1.67 -6.48
C THR A 22 8.00 -2.06 -5.09
N ARG A 23 8.83 -1.83 -4.08
CA ARG A 23 8.55 -2.17 -2.69
C ARG A 23 8.75 -0.94 -1.80
N VAL A 24 7.91 -0.82 -0.79
CA VAL A 24 7.97 0.27 0.20
C VAL A 24 7.51 -0.24 1.55
N PHE A 25 8.19 0.18 2.61
CA PHE A 25 7.71 0.01 3.98
C PHE A 25 6.77 1.16 4.34
N ILE A 26 5.52 0.83 4.68
CA ILE A 26 4.50 1.79 5.06
C ILE A 26 4.29 1.72 6.57
N PRO A 27 4.56 2.79 7.34
CA PRO A 27 4.23 2.88 8.75
C PRO A 27 2.75 2.59 9.04
N ALA A 28 2.48 1.93 10.17
CA ALA A 28 1.12 1.65 10.63
C ALA A 28 0.22 2.89 10.64
N SER A 29 0.73 4.05 11.10
CA SER A 29 -0.02 5.32 11.11
C SER A 29 -0.51 5.75 9.71
N ILE A 30 0.32 5.56 8.68
CA ILE A 30 -0.11 5.80 7.29
C ILE A 30 -1.17 4.79 6.86
N VAL A 31 -1.04 3.52 7.26
CA VAL A 31 -2.05 2.49 6.95
C VAL A 31 -3.40 2.81 7.59
N PHE A 32 -3.42 3.18 8.87
CA PHE A 32 -4.66 3.58 9.56
C PHE A 32 -5.27 4.83 8.94
N TRP A 33 -4.47 5.86 8.66
CA TRP A 33 -4.95 7.05 7.95
C TRP A 33 -5.58 6.69 6.59
N LEU A 34 -4.96 5.81 5.82
CA LEU A 34 -5.51 5.34 4.54
C LEU A 34 -6.81 4.55 4.72
N LEU A 35 -6.93 3.70 5.74
CA LEU A 35 -8.16 2.97 6.02
C LEU A 35 -9.33 3.91 6.38
N ASP A 36 -9.05 5.00 7.07
CA ASP A 36 -10.08 5.98 7.47
C ASP A 36 -10.49 6.92 6.33
N HIS A 37 -9.59 7.18 5.36
CA HIS A 37 -9.81 8.19 4.32
C HIS A 37 -10.03 7.63 2.91
N VAL A 38 -9.61 6.39 2.62
CA VAL A 38 -9.87 5.76 1.32
C VAL A 38 -11.27 5.16 1.32
N PRO A 39 -12.20 5.63 0.46
CA PRO A 39 -13.57 5.17 0.48
C PRO A 39 -13.68 3.70 0.07
N VAL A 40 -14.60 2.99 0.72
CA VAL A 40 -14.97 1.62 0.37
C VAL A 40 -15.60 1.62 -1.02
N ASN A 41 -15.23 0.64 -1.86
CA ASN A 41 -15.87 0.49 -3.17
C ASN A 41 -17.39 0.21 -3.02
N GLN A 42 -18.20 0.98 -3.73
CA GLN A 42 -19.66 0.84 -3.76
C GLN A 42 -20.18 0.14 -5.03
N ASP A 43 -19.29 -0.19 -5.97
CA ASP A 43 -19.68 -0.75 -7.26
C ASP A 43 -19.67 -2.28 -7.21
N PRO A 44 -20.85 -2.93 -7.31
CA PRO A 44 -20.96 -4.38 -7.24
C PRO A 44 -20.42 -5.09 -8.49
N SER A 45 -20.18 -4.35 -9.58
CA SER A 45 -19.65 -4.89 -10.84
C SER A 45 -18.11 -4.84 -10.92
N LEU A 46 -17.45 -4.27 -9.90
CA LEU A 46 -16.00 -4.15 -9.88
C LEU A 46 -15.35 -5.52 -9.90
N ARG A 47 -14.56 -5.78 -10.94
CA ARG A 47 -13.81 -7.04 -11.07
C ARG A 47 -12.52 -6.96 -10.27
N ALA A 48 -12.16 -8.07 -9.63
CA ALA A 48 -10.88 -8.19 -8.95
C ALA A 48 -9.71 -8.04 -9.96
N PRO A 49 -8.56 -7.47 -9.53
CA PRO A 49 -7.38 -7.37 -10.38
C PRO A 49 -6.87 -8.75 -10.83
N LEU A 50 -6.40 -8.84 -12.07
CA LEU A 50 -5.79 -10.05 -12.62
C LEU A 50 -4.36 -10.18 -12.09
N GLY A 51 -4.21 -10.90 -10.99
CA GLY A 51 -2.91 -11.20 -10.40
C GLY A 51 -2.64 -10.41 -9.14
N VAL A 52 -2.41 -11.15 -8.05
CA VAL A 52 -1.96 -10.59 -6.78
C VAL A 52 -0.51 -10.97 -6.61
N THR A 53 0.37 -9.97 -6.54
CA THR A 53 1.77 -10.23 -6.26
C THR A 53 1.93 -10.68 -4.82
N GLN A 54 2.50 -11.87 -4.64
CA GLN A 54 2.81 -12.40 -3.32
C GLN A 54 4.08 -11.76 -2.77
N ILE A 55 4.09 -11.51 -1.46
CA ILE A 55 5.29 -11.10 -0.74
C ILE A 55 5.99 -12.36 -0.24
N THR A 56 7.29 -12.43 -0.52
CA THR A 56 8.16 -13.55 -0.14
C THR A 56 9.15 -13.12 0.94
N GLN A 57 9.82 -14.08 1.59
CA GLN A 57 10.91 -13.76 2.53
C GLN A 57 12.03 -12.96 1.85
N GLN A 58 12.33 -13.25 0.58
CA GLN A 58 13.30 -12.49 -0.22
C GLN A 58 12.88 -11.02 -0.39
N ASP A 59 11.58 -10.71 -0.38
CA ASP A 59 11.11 -9.34 -0.42
C ASP A 59 11.39 -8.60 0.89
N TRP A 60 11.34 -9.29 2.04
CA TRP A 60 11.70 -8.73 3.34
C TRP A 60 13.21 -8.53 3.50
N ASP A 61 13.99 -9.51 3.03
CA ASP A 61 15.45 -9.49 3.15
C ASP A 61 16.13 -8.55 2.14
N ALA A 62 15.37 -8.00 1.19
CA ALA A 62 15.94 -7.15 0.16
C ALA A 62 16.47 -5.84 0.74
N ALA A 63 17.77 -5.61 0.52
CA ALA A 63 18.41 -4.38 0.91
C ALA A 63 17.80 -3.18 0.16
N GLY A 64 17.72 -2.06 0.87
CA GLY A 64 17.42 -0.78 0.24
C GLY A 64 15.94 -0.54 -0.09
N ILE A 65 15.01 -1.21 0.57
CA ILE A 65 13.59 -0.87 0.49
C ILE A 65 13.35 0.46 1.22
N PRO A 66 12.81 1.50 0.56
CA PRO A 66 12.49 2.77 1.19
C PRO A 66 11.37 2.66 2.22
N ARG A 67 11.43 3.51 3.23
CA ARG A 67 10.33 3.73 4.18
C ARG A 67 9.56 4.97 3.78
N ALA A 68 8.23 4.86 3.76
CA ALA A 68 7.34 6.00 3.59
C ALA A 68 7.35 6.89 4.84
N LEU A 69 7.45 8.20 4.62
CA LEU A 69 7.35 9.25 5.65
C LEU A 69 5.95 9.87 5.66
N SER A 70 5.40 10.07 4.47
CA SER A 70 4.06 10.60 4.26
C SER A 70 3.48 10.04 2.95
N VAL A 71 2.17 10.21 2.76
CA VAL A 71 1.51 9.90 1.48
C VAL A 71 0.56 11.02 1.11
N ASN A 72 0.66 11.48 -0.14
CA ASN A 72 -0.32 12.37 -0.73
C ASN A 72 -1.23 11.57 -1.66
N CYS A 73 -2.54 11.61 -1.38
CA CYS A 73 -3.55 10.92 -2.17
C CYS A 73 -4.35 11.93 -3.01
N THR A 74 -4.37 11.74 -4.32
CA THR A 74 -5.23 12.49 -5.24
C THR A 74 -6.25 11.54 -5.87
N GLN A 75 -7.54 11.74 -5.58
CA GLN A 75 -8.62 11.00 -6.22
C GLN A 75 -8.80 11.49 -7.66
N LEU A 76 -8.86 10.54 -8.59
CA LEU A 76 -9.18 10.76 -10.01
C LEU A 76 -10.48 10.00 -10.33
N ALA A 77 -11.07 10.28 -11.50
CA ALA A 77 -12.36 9.72 -11.88
C ALA A 77 -12.43 8.17 -11.83
N GLN A 78 -11.33 7.48 -12.17
CA GLN A 78 -11.26 6.01 -12.19
C GLN A 78 -10.02 5.45 -11.49
N ALA A 79 -9.29 6.29 -10.75
CA ALA A 79 -8.03 5.90 -10.12
C ALA A 79 -7.73 6.71 -8.86
N LEU A 80 -6.83 6.20 -8.03
CA LEU A 80 -6.20 6.91 -6.95
C LEU A 80 -4.72 7.07 -7.28
N ARG A 81 -4.24 8.31 -7.31
CA ARG A 81 -2.81 8.59 -7.39
C ARG A 81 -2.28 8.75 -5.96
N MET A 82 -1.30 7.94 -5.58
CA MET A 82 -0.64 8.04 -4.29
C MET A 82 0.83 8.38 -4.51
N THR A 83 1.28 9.48 -3.93
CA THR A 83 2.68 9.91 -3.96
C THR A 83 3.24 9.77 -2.55
N PHE A 84 4.12 8.80 -2.36
CA PHE A 84 4.83 8.55 -1.12
C PHE A 84 6.10 9.40 -1.08
N GLU A 85 6.25 10.17 -0.01
CA GLU A 85 7.54 10.73 0.38
C GLU A 85 8.34 9.64 1.07
N LEU A 86 9.58 9.43 0.64
CA LEU A 86 10.42 8.35 1.11
C LEU A 86 11.57 8.88 1.95
N ASP A 87 12.11 8.05 2.84
CA ASP A 87 13.33 8.27 3.62
C ASP A 87 14.60 8.53 2.78
N ARG A 88 14.50 8.41 1.45
CA ARG A 88 15.59 8.55 0.49
C ARG A 88 15.13 9.30 -0.77
N LYS A 89 16.11 9.90 -1.48
CA LYS A 89 15.98 11.04 -2.43
C LYS A 89 14.89 11.03 -3.52
N LEU A 90 14.21 9.92 -3.80
CA LEU A 90 13.17 9.85 -4.85
C LEU A 90 11.85 9.46 -4.22
N GLY A 91 10.82 10.29 -4.39
CA GLY A 91 9.44 9.93 -4.04
C GLY A 91 8.91 8.83 -4.96
N LEU A 92 8.00 8.01 -4.44
CA LEU A 92 7.34 6.95 -5.21
C LEU A 92 5.92 7.40 -5.54
N THR A 93 5.57 7.48 -6.83
CA THR A 93 4.18 7.70 -7.24
C THR A 93 3.61 6.41 -7.83
N VAL A 94 2.48 5.97 -7.29
CA VAL A 94 1.69 4.85 -7.83
C VAL A 94 0.33 5.36 -8.28
N LEU A 95 -0.15 4.81 -9.39
CA LEU A 95 -1.50 5.05 -9.90
C LEU A 95 -2.27 3.74 -9.81
N LEU A 96 -3.30 3.71 -8.97
CA LEU A 96 -4.12 2.53 -8.72
C LEU A 96 -5.49 2.75 -9.32
N GLU A 97 -5.89 1.90 -10.28
CA GLU A 97 -7.28 1.84 -10.72
C GLU A 97 -8.19 1.39 -9.58
N ARG A 98 -9.49 1.68 -9.67
CA ARG A 98 -10.49 1.36 -8.63
C ARG A 98 -10.41 -0.08 -8.08
N ALA A 99 -10.20 -1.06 -8.95
CA ALA A 99 -10.04 -2.47 -8.54
C ALA A 99 -8.82 -2.69 -7.65
N ASN A 100 -7.70 -2.04 -7.97
CA ASN A 100 -6.47 -2.13 -7.18
C ASN A 100 -6.57 -1.33 -5.88
N VAL A 101 -7.31 -0.21 -5.87
CA VAL A 101 -7.60 0.55 -4.64
C VAL A 101 -8.39 -0.29 -3.66
N GLU A 102 -9.45 -0.97 -4.12
CA GLU A 102 -10.25 -1.83 -3.25
C GLU A 102 -9.45 -3.04 -2.77
N LEU A 103 -8.64 -3.66 -3.63
CA LEU A 103 -7.73 -4.74 -3.22
C LEU A 103 -6.75 -4.26 -2.14
N MET A 104 -6.14 -3.08 -2.34
CA MET A 104 -5.22 -2.48 -1.38
C MET A 104 -5.91 -2.25 -0.04
N ARG A 105 -7.12 -1.67 -0.04
CA ARG A 105 -7.92 -1.43 1.16
C ARG A 105 -8.24 -2.72 1.90
N GLN A 106 -8.69 -3.76 1.19
CA GLN A 106 -8.96 -5.08 1.78
C GLN A 106 -7.72 -5.71 2.39
N MET A 107 -6.56 -5.60 1.73
CA MET A 107 -5.30 -6.08 2.30
C MET A 107 -4.92 -5.34 3.57
N MET A 108 -5.04 -4.01 3.59
CA MET A 108 -4.76 -3.20 4.78
C MET A 108 -5.72 -3.56 5.92
N GLU A 109 -7.01 -3.75 5.64
CA GLU A 109 -8.01 -4.14 6.63
C GLU A 109 -7.69 -5.53 7.22
N ASN A 110 -7.21 -6.47 6.40
CA ASN A 110 -6.79 -7.80 6.87
C ASN A 110 -5.63 -7.72 7.87
N TYR A 111 -4.72 -6.76 7.70
CA TYR A 111 -3.59 -6.55 8.61
C TYR A 111 -3.90 -5.57 9.75
N ARG A 112 -5.11 -4.99 9.80
CA ARG A 112 -5.48 -3.97 10.79
C ARG A 112 -5.27 -4.44 12.23
N LYS A 113 -5.53 -5.72 12.52
CA LYS A 113 -5.37 -6.31 13.86
C LYS A 113 -3.92 -6.65 14.21
N ASP A 114 -3.07 -6.80 13.21
CA ASP A 114 -1.66 -7.12 13.38
C ASP A 114 -0.81 -5.85 13.50
N LEU A 115 -1.34 -4.71 13.06
CA LEU A 115 -0.72 -3.39 13.17
C LEU A 115 -1.04 -2.73 14.52
N ILE A 116 -0.05 -2.03 15.07
CA ILE A 116 -0.20 -1.23 16.29
C ILE A 116 -0.43 0.22 15.89
N ASP A 117 -1.58 0.75 16.30
CA ASP A 117 -1.83 2.19 16.22
C ASP A 117 -1.18 2.86 17.42
N LEU A 118 -0.09 3.60 17.19
CA LEU A 118 0.62 4.33 18.24
C LEU A 118 0.05 5.73 18.47
N ASP A 119 -0.85 6.19 17.60
CA ASP A 119 -1.45 7.53 17.65
C ASP A 119 -2.90 7.52 18.22
N ALA A 120 -3.44 6.33 18.54
CA ALA A 120 -4.80 6.12 19.06
C ALA A 120 -4.94 6.16 20.59
#